data_AF-C1GY45-F1
#
_entry.id   AF-C1GY45-F1
#
_cell.length_a   1.000
_cell.length_b   1.000
_cell.length_c   1.000
_cell.angle_alpha   90.00
_cell.angle_beta   90.00
_cell.angle_gamma   90.00
#
_symmetry.space_group_name_H-M   'P 1'
#
loop_
_entity.id
_entity.type
_entity.pdbx_description
1 polymer ?
#
loop_
_entity_poly.entity_id
_entity_poly.type
_entity_poly.pdbx_seq_one_letter_code
_entity_poly.pdbx_strand_id
1 'polypeptide(L)'
;MGISEHYVTEWHVVSTGYVMIGFASTVFLGRFGLRLWKSAGVQWEDFFVVFSWLSFVTMAALYIVAIPAVYRLTAVMDGAAPPYAAMEQEALFLKKVFFSTTMLLWLSLWSVKLSLLVLYRRLLALLSTELRLWLGILIFTILSFIGCIISNFTSCGTLSAWFSMTGCTRPRDIKAQIASLYFSYAVDVLTDLMIMALPSKLLWSLRLPLAQKLSVASIFSIGFICIIVATVRVVQIGSKAKNSSTPSSSWLAFWGIIETGIAVIIGCLPALAIIYRKERSARRTSFKGYSSMEGNSHKDTIPLSNAPSGTNGNWVHNDVSASTPPPTASKLNGIAVTQSVAMDEEYNPRRPGR
;
A
#
# COMPACT_ATOMS: atom_id res chain seq x y z
N MET A 1 47.05 13.47 -3.26
CA MET A 1 45.76 14.09 -3.65
C MET A 1 44.78 12.97 -3.93
N GLY A 2 44.02 12.52 -2.94
CA GLY A 2 42.97 11.51 -3.11
C GLY A 2 41.69 12.08 -2.54
N ILE A 3 40.79 12.50 -3.43
CA ILE A 3 39.47 13.04 -3.08
C ILE A 3 38.68 11.87 -2.49
N SER A 4 38.54 11.80 -1.17
CA SER A 4 37.61 10.87 -0.54
C SER A 4 36.19 11.33 -0.84
N GLU A 5 35.67 10.95 -2.01
CA GLU A 5 34.29 11.17 -2.48
C GLU A 5 33.26 10.34 -1.68
N HIS A 6 33.39 10.30 -0.35
CA HIS A 6 32.30 9.87 0.52
C HIS A 6 31.34 11.04 0.70
N TYR A 7 30.44 11.24 -0.28
CA TYR A 7 29.36 12.24 -0.19
C TYR A 7 28.42 12.01 1.01
N VAL A 8 28.46 10.82 1.59
CA VAL A 8 27.69 10.42 2.78
C VAL A 8 28.68 9.88 3.77
N THR A 9 28.63 10.35 5.02
CA THR A 9 29.46 9.81 6.11
C THR A 9 28.76 8.63 6.79
N GLU A 10 29.50 7.83 7.55
CA GLU A 10 28.96 6.73 8.36
C GLU A 10 27.76 7.17 9.20
N TRP A 11 27.91 8.30 9.90
CA TRP A 11 26.87 8.90 10.72
C TRP A 11 25.59 9.22 9.95
N HIS A 12 25.69 9.69 8.70
CA HIS A 12 24.51 9.99 7.91
C HIS A 12 23.71 8.73 7.56
N VAL A 13 24.38 7.64 7.17
CA VAL A 13 23.69 6.39 6.84
C VAL A 13 23.05 5.77 8.08
N VAL A 14 23.78 5.72 9.19
CA VAL A 14 23.30 5.15 10.45
C VAL A 14 22.14 5.97 11.03
N SER A 15 22.27 7.31 11.06
CA SER A 15 21.20 8.20 11.51
C SER A 15 19.94 8.04 10.65
N THR A 16 20.09 8.03 9.32
CA THR A 16 18.97 7.81 8.38
C THR A 16 18.32 6.45 8.60
N GLY A 17 19.11 5.41 8.84
CA GLY A 17 18.64 4.08 9.24
C GLY A 17 17.71 4.13 10.45
N TYR A 18 18.19 4.69 11.57
CA TYR A 18 17.39 4.78 12.79
C TYR A 18 16.13 5.64 12.63
N VAL A 19 16.24 6.80 11.96
CA VAL A 19 15.10 7.70 11.73
C VAL A 19 14.05 7.03 10.85
N MET A 20 14.45 6.37 9.75
CA MET A 20 13.51 5.67 8.87
C MET A 20 12.87 4.46 9.54
N ILE A 21 13.64 3.68 10.33
CA ILE A 21 13.08 2.58 11.14
C ILE A 21 12.02 3.13 12.10
N GLY A 22 12.35 4.19 12.85
CA GLY A 22 11.42 4.81 13.79
C GLY A 22 10.16 5.29 13.10
N PHE A 23 10.29 6.11 12.05
CA PHE A 23 9.16 6.70 11.34
C PHE A 23 8.26 5.66 10.66
N ALA A 24 8.84 4.71 9.93
CA ALA A 24 8.07 3.65 9.28
C ALA A 24 7.39 2.73 10.31
N SER A 25 8.06 2.44 11.44
CA SER A 25 7.48 1.65 12.53
C SER A 25 6.35 2.38 13.23
N THR A 26 6.44 3.70 13.45
CA THR A 26 5.33 4.49 14.01
C THR A 26 4.10 4.44 13.11
N VAL A 27 4.27 4.59 11.79
CA VAL A 27 3.14 4.51 10.83
C VAL A 27 2.56 3.10 10.78
N PHE A 28 3.41 2.07 10.77
CA PHE A 28 3.02 0.67 10.79
C PHE A 28 2.24 0.30 12.06
N LEU A 29 2.80 0.62 13.23
CA LEU A 29 2.13 0.42 14.52
C LEU A 29 0.83 1.22 14.61
N GLY A 30 0.79 2.44 14.05
CA GLY A 30 -0.43 3.23 13.94
C GLY A 30 -1.54 2.51 13.15
N ARG A 31 -1.20 1.88 12.01
CA ARG A 31 -2.14 1.06 11.22
C ARG A 31 -2.67 -0.13 12.04
N PHE A 32 -1.79 -0.88 12.70
CA PHE A 32 -2.19 -2.05 13.48
C PHE A 32 -2.97 -1.66 14.74
N GLY A 33 -2.53 -0.64 15.46
CA GLY A 33 -3.23 -0.10 16.63
C GLY A 33 -4.65 0.35 16.29
N LEU A 34 -4.84 1.05 15.17
CA LEU A 34 -6.18 1.45 14.71
C LEU A 34 -7.05 0.27 14.29
N ARG A 35 -6.48 -0.75 13.65
CA ARG A 35 -7.23 -1.97 13.27
C ARG A 35 -7.67 -2.77 14.50
N LEU A 36 -6.76 -2.97 15.45
CA LEU A 36 -7.03 -3.66 16.72
C LEU A 36 -8.10 -2.90 17.53
N TRP A 37 -7.96 -1.58 17.66
CA TRP A 37 -8.91 -0.78 18.42
C TRP A 37 -10.33 -0.79 17.82
N LYS A 38 -10.45 -0.91 16.50
CA LYS A 38 -11.75 -0.94 15.81
C LYS A 38 -12.29 -2.35 15.56
N SER A 39 -11.62 -3.40 16.06
CA SER A 39 -11.96 -4.80 15.77
C SER A 39 -12.20 -5.04 14.27
N ALA A 40 -11.44 -4.33 13.43
CA ALA A 40 -11.48 -4.55 12.00
C ALA A 40 -10.71 -5.85 11.75
N GLY A 41 -11.42 -6.90 11.33
CA GLY A 41 -10.80 -8.21 11.09
C GLY A 41 -9.54 -8.09 10.23
N VAL A 42 -8.54 -8.92 10.54
CA VAL A 42 -7.26 -8.96 9.82
C VAL A 42 -7.53 -9.30 8.37
N GLN A 43 -7.04 -8.48 7.46
CA GLN A 43 -7.27 -8.66 6.04
C GLN A 43 -5.99 -9.12 5.34
N TRP A 44 -6.10 -9.74 4.17
CA TRP A 44 -4.95 -10.28 3.43
C TRP A 44 -3.87 -9.24 3.15
N GLU A 45 -4.25 -7.97 2.93
CA GLU A 45 -3.30 -6.88 2.72
C GLU A 45 -2.43 -6.57 3.95
N ASP A 46 -2.86 -6.95 5.16
CA ASP A 46 -2.08 -6.74 6.39
C ASP A 46 -0.89 -7.70 6.46
N PHE A 47 -1.06 -8.96 6.06
CA PHE A 47 0.05 -9.92 6.04
C PHE A 47 1.19 -9.47 5.13
N PHE A 48 0.86 -8.97 3.94
CA PHE A 48 1.86 -8.40 3.03
C PHE A 48 2.56 -7.16 3.62
N VAL A 49 1.86 -6.32 4.37
CA VAL A 49 2.48 -5.14 5.00
C VAL A 49 3.35 -5.52 6.19
N VAL A 50 2.95 -6.51 7.01
CA VAL A 50 3.79 -7.06 8.09
C VAL A 50 5.07 -7.64 7.51
N PHE A 51 4.95 -8.41 6.44
CA PHE A 51 6.10 -9.01 5.78
C PHE A 51 7.03 -7.97 5.15
N SER A 52 6.46 -6.92 4.55
CA SER A 52 7.22 -5.77 4.03
C SER A 52 7.94 -5.00 5.14
N TRP A 53 7.28 -4.75 6.26
CA TRP A 53 7.88 -4.06 7.40
C TRP A 53 9.00 -4.90 8.05
N LEU A 54 8.78 -6.21 8.23
CA LEU A 54 9.79 -7.11 8.78
C LEU A 54 11.04 -7.16 7.88
N SER A 55 10.85 -7.32 6.57
CA SER A 55 11.95 -7.31 5.60
C SER A 55 12.68 -5.96 5.56
N PHE A 56 11.96 -4.84 5.67
CA PHE A 56 12.56 -3.51 5.78
C PHE A 56 13.41 -3.37 7.06
N VAL A 57 12.89 -3.73 8.22
CA VAL A 57 13.61 -3.64 9.50
C VAL A 57 14.85 -4.54 9.48
N THR A 58 14.73 -5.78 8.99
CA THR A 58 15.89 -6.67 8.84
C THR A 58 16.93 -6.08 7.88
N MET A 59 16.50 -5.53 6.74
CA MET A 59 17.41 -4.92 5.78
C MET A 59 18.13 -3.69 6.35
N ALA A 60 17.39 -2.79 7.02
CA ALA A 60 17.96 -1.60 7.64
C ALA A 60 18.93 -1.96 8.77
N ALA A 61 18.60 -2.97 9.60
CA ALA A 61 19.50 -3.50 10.63
C ALA A 61 20.79 -4.09 10.03
N LEU A 62 20.67 -4.87 8.95
CA LEU A 62 21.83 -5.43 8.24
C LEU A 62 22.72 -4.33 7.66
N TYR A 63 22.14 -3.27 7.08
CA TYR A 63 22.93 -2.12 6.63
C TYR A 63 23.63 -1.42 7.79
N ILE A 64 22.94 -1.14 8.90
CA ILE A 64 23.53 -0.51 10.10
C ILE A 64 24.75 -1.32 10.60
N VAL A 65 24.66 -2.64 10.63
CA VAL A 65 25.77 -3.51 11.06
C VAL A 65 26.90 -3.57 10.03
N ALA A 66 26.59 -3.50 8.73
CA ALA A 66 27.58 -3.62 7.67
C ALA A 66 28.34 -2.31 7.37
N ILE A 67 27.73 -1.15 7.64
CA ILE A 67 28.29 0.16 7.32
C ILE A 67 29.71 0.38 7.90
N PRO A 68 30.00 0.08 9.19
CA PRO A 68 31.35 0.24 9.72
C PRO A 68 32.39 -0.57 8.94
N ALA A 69 32.05 -1.80 8.53
CA ALA A 69 32.92 -2.63 7.71
C ALA A 69 33.11 -2.05 6.29
N VAL A 70 32.07 -1.44 5.70
CA VAL A 70 32.19 -0.73 4.41
C VAL A 70 33.23 0.40 4.48
N TYR A 71 33.18 1.25 5.52
CA TYR A 71 34.12 2.37 5.66
C TYR A 71 35.53 1.89 5.97
N ARG A 72 35.70 0.83 6.79
CA ARG A 72 37.02 0.20 7.02
C ARG A 72 37.64 -0.34 5.74
N LEU A 73 36.88 -1.11 4.95
CA LEU A 73 37.36 -1.66 3.68
C LEU A 73 37.70 -0.54 2.69
N THR A 74 36.84 0.48 2.59
CA THR A 74 37.07 1.59 1.65
C THR A 74 38.31 2.39 2.04
N ALA A 75 38.52 2.64 3.35
CA ALA A 75 39.74 3.28 3.83
C ALA A 75 41.02 2.52 3.47
N VAL A 76 40.97 1.18 3.44
CA VAL A 76 42.12 0.38 2.97
C VAL A 76 42.26 0.42 1.45
N MET A 77 41.16 0.34 0.70
CA MET A 77 41.22 0.43 -0.77
C MET A 77 41.74 1.80 -1.27
N ASP A 78 41.41 2.87 -0.54
CA ASP A 78 41.88 4.23 -0.82
C ASP A 78 43.31 4.50 -0.32
N GLY A 79 43.95 3.52 0.33
CA GLY A 79 45.30 3.63 0.89
C GLY A 79 45.39 4.49 2.17
N ALA A 80 44.26 4.85 2.77
CA ALA A 80 44.18 5.63 4.01
C ALA A 80 44.41 4.79 5.28
N ALA A 81 44.31 3.46 5.19
CA ALA A 81 44.57 2.52 6.28
C ALA A 81 45.35 1.29 5.80
N PRO A 82 46.21 0.69 6.64
CA PRO A 82 46.93 -0.53 6.27
C PRO A 82 45.98 -1.74 6.19
N PRO A 83 46.30 -2.76 5.36
CA PRO A 83 45.55 -4.01 5.33
C PRO A 83 45.60 -4.70 6.70
N TYR A 84 44.45 -5.19 7.15
CA TYR A 84 44.29 -5.91 8.43
C TYR A 84 43.89 -7.36 8.18
N ALA A 85 44.25 -8.26 9.11
CA ALA A 85 44.10 -9.71 8.93
C ALA A 85 42.65 -10.16 8.68
N ALA A 86 41.66 -9.44 9.22
CA ALA A 86 40.24 -9.75 9.06
C ALA A 86 39.61 -9.19 7.76
N MET A 87 40.36 -8.47 6.91
CA MET A 87 39.81 -7.81 5.72
C MET A 87 39.11 -8.80 4.78
N GLU A 88 39.71 -9.96 4.54
CA GLU A 88 39.13 -10.98 3.64
C GLU A 88 37.79 -11.49 4.16
N GLN A 89 37.70 -11.72 5.47
CA GLN A 89 36.49 -12.18 6.14
C GLN A 89 35.41 -11.10 6.12
N GLU A 90 35.78 -9.85 6.37
CA GLU A 90 34.86 -8.71 6.30
C GLU A 90 34.37 -8.46 4.87
N ALA A 91 35.22 -8.63 3.85
CA ALA A 91 34.82 -8.54 2.45
C ALA A 91 33.80 -9.62 2.07
N LEU A 92 34.02 -10.86 2.50
CA LEU A 92 33.09 -11.96 2.30
C LEU A 92 31.78 -11.75 3.05
N PHE A 93 31.85 -11.26 4.30
CA PHE A 93 30.66 -10.88 5.07
C PHE A 93 29.88 -9.79 4.35
N LEU A 94 30.55 -8.76 3.84
CA LEU A 94 29.92 -7.65 3.15
C LEU A 94 29.25 -8.09 1.84
N LYS A 95 29.90 -8.95 1.05
CA LYS A 95 29.28 -9.57 -0.14
C LYS A 95 27.99 -10.31 0.23
N LYS A 96 28.00 -11.11 1.31
CA LYS A 96 26.83 -11.83 1.83
C LYS A 96 25.71 -10.87 2.26
N VAL A 97 26.05 -9.81 2.97
CA VAL A 97 25.08 -8.81 3.43
C VAL A 97 24.47 -8.04 2.26
N PHE A 98 25.25 -7.60 1.26
CA PHE A 98 24.71 -6.91 0.09
C PHE A 98 23.79 -7.79 -0.75
N PHE A 99 24.12 -9.08 -0.89
CA PHE A 99 23.24 -10.04 -1.54
C PHE A 99 21.90 -10.18 -0.78
N SER A 100 21.97 -10.40 0.54
CA SER A 100 20.79 -10.54 1.41
C SER A 100 19.92 -9.27 1.44
N THR A 101 20.52 -8.10 1.60
CA THR A 101 19.82 -6.81 1.62
C THR A 101 19.16 -6.50 0.28
N THR A 102 19.77 -6.86 -0.84
CA THR A 102 19.14 -6.73 -2.16
C THR A 102 17.90 -7.61 -2.27
N MET A 103 17.93 -8.85 -1.77
CA MET A 103 16.76 -9.73 -1.74
C MET A 103 15.65 -9.17 -0.84
N LEU A 104 16.01 -8.71 0.36
CA LEU A 104 15.05 -8.12 1.29
C LEU A 104 14.43 -6.83 0.74
N LEU A 105 15.19 -6.03 0.00
CA LEU A 105 14.69 -4.84 -0.68
C LEU A 105 13.59 -5.22 -1.68
N TRP A 106 13.86 -6.16 -2.58
CA TRP A 106 12.87 -6.61 -3.56
C TRP A 106 11.65 -7.23 -2.90
N LEU A 107 11.87 -8.04 -1.87
CA LEU A 107 10.81 -8.66 -1.09
C LEU A 107 9.90 -7.61 -0.44
N SER A 108 10.49 -6.57 0.14
CA SER A 108 9.75 -5.48 0.78
C SER A 108 8.92 -4.69 -0.24
N LEU A 109 9.54 -4.25 -1.34
CA LEU A 109 8.88 -3.47 -2.39
C LEU A 109 7.72 -4.25 -3.04
N TRP A 110 7.94 -5.50 -3.43
CA TRP A 110 6.89 -6.31 -4.07
C TRP A 110 5.78 -6.67 -3.08
N SER A 111 6.10 -6.85 -1.81
CA SER A 111 5.07 -7.08 -0.80
C SER A 111 4.18 -5.84 -0.59
N VAL A 112 4.73 -4.63 -0.65
CA VAL A 112 3.91 -3.39 -0.68
C VAL A 112 3.01 -3.37 -1.91
N LYS A 113 3.54 -3.66 -3.10
CA LYS A 113 2.77 -3.70 -4.36
C LYS A 113 1.64 -4.72 -4.31
N LEU A 114 1.90 -5.92 -3.78
CA LEU A 114 0.88 -6.95 -3.57
C LEU A 114 -0.18 -6.51 -2.57
N SER A 115 0.21 -5.84 -1.47
CA SER A 115 -0.75 -5.25 -0.52
C SER A 115 -1.66 -4.22 -1.19
N LEU A 116 -1.10 -3.32 -2.00
CA LEU A 116 -1.86 -2.32 -2.76
C LEU A 116 -2.78 -2.97 -3.80
N LEU A 117 -2.32 -4.01 -4.49
CA LEU A 117 -3.15 -4.77 -5.43
C LEU A 117 -4.31 -5.46 -4.73
N VAL A 118 -4.09 -6.11 -3.59
CA VAL A 118 -5.18 -6.73 -2.80
C VAL A 118 -6.19 -5.68 -2.35
N LEU A 119 -5.71 -4.51 -1.93
CA LEU A 119 -6.58 -3.38 -1.58
C LEU A 119 -7.40 -2.89 -2.79
N TYR A 120 -6.79 -2.75 -3.96
CA TYR A 120 -7.49 -2.34 -5.17
C TYR A 120 -8.48 -3.38 -5.66
N ARG A 121 -8.20 -4.67 -5.52
CA ARG A 121 -9.17 -5.73 -5.82
C ARG A 121 -10.48 -5.51 -5.07
N ARG A 122 -10.38 -5.16 -3.78
CA ARG A 122 -11.55 -4.87 -2.94
C ARG A 122 -12.30 -3.62 -3.41
N LEU A 123 -11.57 -2.58 -3.82
CA LEU A 123 -12.17 -1.35 -4.33
C LEU A 123 -12.84 -1.55 -5.71
N LEU A 124 -12.26 -2.42 -6.54
CA LEU A 124 -12.70 -2.72 -7.90
C LEU A 124 -13.69 -3.90 -7.98
N ALA A 125 -14.06 -4.51 -6.85
CA ALA A 125 -14.88 -5.73 -6.83
C ALA A 125 -16.24 -5.59 -7.53
N LEU A 126 -16.75 -4.35 -7.70
CA LEU A 126 -18.00 -4.06 -8.39
C LEU A 126 -17.84 -3.90 -9.92
N LEU A 127 -16.60 -3.90 -10.46
CA LEU A 127 -16.30 -3.61 -11.86
C LEU A 127 -15.59 -4.80 -12.52
N SER A 128 -16.34 -5.64 -13.23
CA SER A 128 -15.83 -6.88 -13.83
C SER A 128 -14.73 -6.68 -14.88
N THR A 129 -14.79 -5.61 -15.68
CA THR A 129 -13.75 -5.30 -16.68
C THR A 129 -12.43 -4.90 -16.04
N GLU A 130 -12.46 -4.09 -14.98
CA GLU A 130 -11.27 -3.65 -14.26
C GLU A 130 -10.61 -4.81 -13.50
N LEU A 131 -11.41 -5.80 -13.06
CA LEU A 131 -10.87 -7.00 -12.41
C LEU A 131 -9.97 -7.83 -13.34
N ARG A 132 -10.27 -7.86 -14.65
CA ARG A 132 -9.42 -8.53 -15.65
C ARG A 132 -8.07 -7.82 -15.82
N LEU A 133 -8.08 -6.47 -15.87
CA LEU A 133 -6.85 -5.67 -15.91
C LEU A 133 -6.04 -5.84 -14.63
N TRP A 134 -6.71 -5.82 -13.47
CA TRP A 134 -6.10 -6.08 -12.17
C TRP A 134 -5.40 -7.44 -12.12
N LEU A 135 -6.03 -8.50 -12.64
CA LEU A 135 -5.43 -9.84 -12.69
C LEU A 135 -4.18 -9.86 -13.57
N GLY A 136 -4.22 -9.19 -14.74
CA GLY A 136 -3.04 -9.04 -15.60
C GLY A 136 -1.88 -8.33 -14.92
N ILE A 137 -2.15 -7.26 -14.16
CA ILE A 137 -1.14 -6.52 -13.40
C ILE A 137 -0.59 -7.36 -12.24
N LEU A 138 -1.45 -8.13 -11.55
CA LEU A 138 -1.02 -9.04 -10.49
C LEU A 138 -0.03 -10.09 -11.04
N ILE A 139 -0.39 -10.75 -12.14
CA ILE A 139 0.46 -11.76 -12.78
C ILE A 139 1.78 -11.13 -13.22
N PHE A 140 1.74 -9.95 -13.87
CA PHE A 140 2.94 -9.23 -14.27
C PHE A 140 3.82 -8.83 -13.07
N THR A 141 3.23 -8.43 -11.95
CA THR A 141 3.95 -8.09 -10.72
C THR A 141 4.66 -9.32 -10.12
N ILE A 142 4.01 -10.48 -10.13
CA ILE A 142 4.61 -11.74 -9.66
C ILE A 142 5.71 -12.21 -10.61
N LEU A 143 5.49 -12.15 -11.93
CA LEU A 143 6.49 -12.54 -12.92
C LEU A 143 7.71 -11.62 -12.90
N SER A 144 7.51 -10.31 -12.74
CA SER A 144 8.61 -9.36 -12.58
C SER A 144 9.39 -9.58 -11.28
N PHE A 145 8.74 -9.99 -10.19
CA PHE A 145 9.44 -10.41 -8.95
C PHE A 145 10.37 -11.58 -9.23
N ILE A 146 9.81 -12.65 -9.80
CA ILE A 146 10.57 -13.86 -10.14
C ILE A 146 11.71 -13.51 -11.10
N GLY A 147 11.45 -12.64 -12.09
CA GLY A 147 12.46 -12.12 -13.02
C GLY A 147 13.58 -11.36 -12.31
N CYS A 148 13.28 -10.49 -11.35
CA CYS A 148 14.30 -9.77 -10.57
C CYS A 148 15.16 -10.71 -9.72
N ILE A 149 14.53 -11.71 -9.10
CA ILE A 149 15.22 -12.73 -8.30
C ILE A 149 16.15 -13.56 -9.19
N ILE A 150 15.64 -14.10 -10.30
CA ILE A 150 16.44 -14.87 -11.27
C ILE A 150 17.57 -14.01 -11.85
N SER A 151 17.29 -12.76 -12.21
CA SER A 151 18.29 -11.83 -12.74
C SER A 151 19.41 -11.57 -11.72
N ASN A 152 19.06 -11.44 -10.43
CA ASN A 152 20.06 -11.29 -9.37
C ASN A 152 20.93 -12.55 -9.22
N PHE A 153 20.31 -13.73 -9.23
CA PHE A 153 21.04 -15.00 -9.17
C PHE A 153 21.95 -15.22 -10.39
N THR A 154 21.49 -14.87 -11.59
CA THR A 154 22.22 -15.07 -12.86
C THR A 154 23.26 -13.98 -13.15
N SER A 155 23.26 -12.89 -12.37
CA SER A 155 24.24 -11.80 -12.50
C SER A 155 25.69 -12.25 -12.23
N CYS A 156 25.86 -13.39 -11.57
CA CYS A 156 27.16 -14.03 -11.41
C CYS A 156 27.08 -15.46 -11.92
N GLY A 157 28.10 -15.92 -12.66
CA GLY A 157 28.05 -17.19 -13.37
C GLY A 157 27.72 -18.42 -12.50
N THR A 158 28.04 -18.39 -11.20
CA THR A 158 27.65 -19.45 -10.25
C THR A 158 27.24 -18.86 -8.90
N LEU A 159 26.29 -19.50 -8.21
CA LEU A 159 25.89 -19.09 -6.85
C LEU A 159 27.08 -19.17 -5.87
N SER A 160 27.96 -20.16 -6.06
CA SER A 160 29.19 -20.30 -5.26
C SER A 160 30.14 -19.10 -5.46
N ALA A 161 30.16 -18.50 -6.64
CA ALA A 161 30.99 -17.33 -6.91
C ALA A 161 30.53 -16.08 -6.12
N TRP A 162 29.25 -15.95 -5.76
CA TRP A 162 28.80 -14.87 -4.86
C TRP A 162 29.46 -14.95 -3.47
N PHE A 163 29.78 -16.16 -3.02
CA PHE A 163 30.36 -16.43 -1.70
C PHE A 163 31.87 -16.68 -1.73
N SER A 164 32.52 -16.45 -2.87
CA SER A 164 33.97 -16.56 -3.04
C SER A 164 34.62 -15.18 -3.21
N MET A 165 35.86 -15.03 -2.75
CA MET A 165 36.60 -13.75 -2.87
C MET A 165 36.82 -13.37 -4.33
N THR A 166 37.19 -14.34 -5.18
CA THR A 166 37.53 -14.12 -6.59
C THR A 166 36.31 -14.19 -7.53
N GLY A 167 35.15 -14.56 -7.02
CA GLY A 167 33.93 -14.66 -7.81
C GLY A 167 33.29 -13.30 -8.15
N CYS A 168 32.59 -13.26 -9.28
CA CYS A 168 31.87 -12.10 -9.83
C CYS A 168 32.76 -10.91 -10.26
N THR A 169 34.05 -11.14 -10.48
CA THR A 169 35.02 -10.12 -10.88
C THR A 169 35.23 -10.03 -12.39
N ARG A 170 34.64 -10.94 -13.18
CA ARG A 170 34.83 -10.91 -14.64
C ARG A 170 34.12 -9.67 -15.21
N PRO A 171 34.65 -9.03 -16.26
CA PRO A 171 33.96 -7.90 -16.92
C PRO A 171 32.53 -8.23 -17.36
N ARG A 172 32.25 -9.51 -17.68
CA ARG A 172 30.91 -10.02 -17.96
C ARG A 172 29.98 -9.89 -16.74
N ASP A 173 30.46 -10.24 -15.55
CA ASP A 173 29.66 -10.24 -14.32
C ASP A 173 29.30 -8.81 -13.92
N ILE A 174 30.24 -7.86 -14.03
CA ILE A 174 29.97 -6.43 -13.79
C ILE A 174 28.91 -5.90 -14.75
N LYS A 175 29.04 -6.20 -16.06
CA LYS A 175 28.03 -5.83 -17.06
C LYS A 175 26.67 -6.47 -16.77
N ALA A 176 26.65 -7.74 -16.36
CA ALA A 176 25.42 -8.46 -16.01
C ALA A 176 24.75 -7.88 -14.76
N GLN A 177 25.50 -7.51 -13.72
CA GLN A 177 24.98 -6.85 -12.53
C GLN A 177 24.35 -5.49 -12.85
N ILE A 178 25.03 -4.68 -13.67
CA ILE A 178 24.50 -3.38 -14.12
C ILE A 178 23.23 -3.59 -14.96
N ALA A 179 23.25 -4.55 -15.89
CA ALA A 179 22.08 -4.89 -16.70
C ALA A 179 20.91 -5.38 -15.84
N SER A 180 21.17 -6.23 -14.83
CA SER A 180 20.16 -6.68 -13.87
C SER A 180 19.58 -5.51 -13.09
N LEU A 181 20.39 -4.52 -12.71
CA LEU A 181 19.92 -3.35 -11.99
C LEU A 181 18.99 -2.49 -12.84
N TYR A 182 19.37 -2.21 -14.09
CA TYR A 182 18.51 -1.46 -15.02
C TYR A 182 17.24 -2.22 -15.38
N PHE A 183 17.33 -3.55 -15.54
CA PHE A 183 16.17 -4.41 -15.75
C PHE A 183 15.21 -4.34 -14.56
N SER A 184 15.72 -4.54 -13.34
CA SER A 184 14.92 -4.49 -12.12
C SER A 184 14.29 -3.11 -11.90
N TYR A 185 15.02 -2.02 -12.18
CA TYR A 185 14.47 -0.67 -12.17
C TYR A 185 13.35 -0.47 -13.19
N ALA A 186 13.55 -0.92 -14.43
CA ALA A 186 12.55 -0.76 -15.49
C ALA A 186 11.25 -1.49 -15.14
N VAL A 187 11.33 -2.72 -14.62
CA VAL A 187 10.13 -3.47 -14.20
C VAL A 187 9.51 -2.89 -12.93
N ASP A 188 10.31 -2.35 -12.01
CA ASP A 188 9.84 -1.68 -10.80
C ASP A 188 9.02 -0.42 -11.14
N VAL A 189 9.55 0.46 -11.98
CA VAL A 189 8.84 1.65 -12.46
C VAL A 189 7.62 1.28 -13.30
N LEU A 190 7.72 0.28 -14.18
CA LEU A 190 6.60 -0.15 -14.99
C LEU A 190 5.47 -0.72 -14.14
N THR A 191 5.78 -1.55 -13.14
CA THR A 191 4.77 -2.07 -12.21
C THR A 191 4.13 -0.95 -11.38
N ASP A 192 4.90 0.05 -10.94
CA ASP A 192 4.36 1.23 -10.24
C ASP A 192 3.39 2.02 -11.12
N LEU A 193 3.77 2.30 -12.38
CA LEU A 193 2.92 3.00 -13.33
C LEU A 193 1.62 2.22 -13.62
N MET A 194 1.70 0.89 -13.76
CA MET A 194 0.52 0.05 -13.96
C MET A 194 -0.42 0.08 -12.73
N ILE A 195 0.15 -0.02 -11.52
CA ILE A 195 -0.61 0.04 -10.26
C ILE A 195 -1.24 1.43 -10.07
N MET A 196 -0.54 2.51 -10.43
CA MET A 196 -1.07 3.87 -10.42
C MET A 196 -2.16 4.09 -11.47
N ALA A 197 -2.07 3.44 -12.64
CA ALA A 197 -3.03 3.57 -13.72
C ALA A 197 -4.39 2.92 -13.39
N LEU A 198 -4.42 1.86 -12.57
CA LEU A 198 -5.64 1.16 -12.14
C LEU A 198 -6.75 2.11 -11.66
N PRO A 199 -6.54 2.93 -10.60
CA PRO A 199 -7.58 3.85 -10.13
C PRO A 199 -7.83 5.00 -11.12
N SER A 200 -6.84 5.39 -11.93
CA SER A 200 -6.99 6.52 -12.86
C SER A 200 -7.99 6.23 -13.99
N LYS A 201 -7.99 5.01 -14.53
CA LYS A 201 -8.93 4.58 -15.58
C LYS A 201 -10.37 4.58 -15.04
N LEU A 202 -10.54 4.04 -13.83
CA LEU A 202 -11.84 4.04 -13.16
C LEU A 202 -12.37 5.46 -12.92
N LEU A 203 -11.51 6.36 -12.46
CA LEU A 203 -11.92 7.73 -12.17
C LEU A 203 -12.38 8.51 -13.39
N TRP A 204 -11.75 8.31 -14.54
CA TRP A 204 -12.09 9.09 -15.72
C TRP A 204 -13.52 8.81 -16.20
N SER A 205 -14.03 7.60 -15.92
CA SER A 205 -15.39 7.21 -16.29
C SER A 205 -16.46 7.66 -15.29
N LEU A 206 -16.10 8.04 -14.06
CA LEU A 206 -17.06 8.26 -12.98
C LEU A 206 -16.96 9.70 -12.46
N ARG A 207 -18.05 10.48 -12.59
CA ARG A 207 -18.16 11.84 -12.01
C ARG A 207 -18.18 11.76 -10.49
N LEU A 208 -17.02 11.63 -9.86
CA LEU A 208 -16.92 11.45 -8.42
C LEU A 208 -16.91 12.78 -7.65
N PRO A 209 -17.50 12.82 -6.43
CA PRO A 209 -17.38 13.96 -5.54
C PRO A 209 -15.92 14.23 -5.14
N LEU A 210 -15.58 15.50 -4.89
CA LEU A 210 -14.23 15.97 -4.52
C LEU A 210 -13.49 15.11 -3.49
N ALA A 211 -14.20 14.56 -2.50
CA ALA A 211 -13.61 13.72 -1.46
C ALA A 211 -12.99 12.42 -2.03
N GLN A 212 -13.60 11.80 -3.03
CA GLN A 212 -13.07 10.59 -3.68
C GLN A 212 -11.95 10.93 -4.65
N LYS A 213 -12.06 12.06 -5.36
CA LYS A 213 -10.98 12.62 -6.19
C LYS A 213 -9.69 12.79 -5.38
N LEU A 214 -9.79 13.30 -4.14
CA LEU A 214 -8.64 13.45 -3.26
C LEU A 214 -7.99 12.12 -2.85
N SER A 215 -8.76 11.03 -2.73
CA SER A 215 -8.22 9.70 -2.39
C SER A 215 -7.29 9.16 -3.46
N VAL A 216 -7.66 9.39 -4.72
CA VAL A 216 -6.86 8.92 -5.83
C VAL A 216 -5.71 9.87 -6.12
N ALA A 217 -5.90 11.17 -5.93
CA ALA A 217 -4.80 12.12 -5.96
C ALA A 217 -3.71 11.73 -4.95
N SER A 218 -4.08 11.29 -3.74
CA SER A 218 -3.09 10.79 -2.77
C SER A 218 -2.37 9.54 -3.27
N ILE A 219 -3.08 8.57 -3.86
CA ILE A 219 -2.47 7.35 -4.42
C ILE A 219 -1.49 7.67 -5.56
N PHE A 220 -1.88 8.57 -6.46
CA PHE A 220 -1.04 8.97 -7.58
C PHE A 220 0.22 9.70 -7.09
N SER A 221 0.07 10.61 -6.13
CA SER A 221 1.19 11.33 -5.53
C SER A 221 2.17 10.36 -4.86
N ILE A 222 1.63 9.37 -4.15
CA ILE A 222 2.38 8.30 -3.49
C ILE A 222 3.22 7.49 -4.48
N GLY A 223 2.62 7.00 -5.57
CA GLY A 223 3.36 6.20 -6.55
C GLY A 223 4.42 7.02 -7.31
N PHE A 224 4.15 8.31 -7.55
CA PHE A 224 5.13 9.21 -8.16
C PHE A 224 6.36 9.40 -7.25
N ILE A 225 6.17 9.47 -5.93
CA ILE A 225 7.27 9.54 -4.96
C ILE A 225 8.12 8.26 -5.02
N CYS A 226 7.52 7.06 -5.10
CA CYS A 226 8.26 5.81 -5.27
C CYS A 226 9.14 5.84 -6.53
N ILE A 227 8.57 6.23 -7.67
CA ILE A 227 9.29 6.31 -8.95
C ILE A 227 10.46 7.30 -8.86
N ILE A 228 10.26 8.47 -8.23
CA ILE A 228 11.35 9.44 -8.03
C ILE A 228 12.48 8.79 -7.22
N VAL A 229 12.16 8.20 -6.07
CA VAL A 229 13.18 7.62 -5.18
C VAL A 229 13.94 6.47 -5.84
N ALA A 230 13.24 5.59 -6.57
CA ALA A 230 13.84 4.51 -7.36
C ALA A 230 14.74 5.06 -8.48
N THR A 231 14.31 6.12 -9.15
CA THR A 231 15.09 6.79 -10.20
C THR A 231 16.35 7.41 -9.63
N VAL A 232 16.27 8.10 -8.49
CA VAL A 232 17.45 8.65 -7.83
C VAL A 232 18.43 7.54 -7.45
N ARG A 233 17.95 6.42 -6.89
CA ARG A 233 18.79 5.26 -6.59
C ARG A 233 19.56 4.79 -7.83
N VAL A 234 18.88 4.58 -8.96
CA VAL A 234 19.48 4.03 -10.18
C VAL A 234 20.41 5.02 -10.88
N VAL A 235 20.02 6.29 -11.01
CA VAL A 235 20.86 7.34 -11.61
C VAL A 235 22.18 7.48 -10.86
N GLN A 236 22.13 7.41 -9.53
CA GLN A 236 23.34 7.56 -8.73
C GLN A 236 24.25 6.33 -8.82
N ILE A 237 23.69 5.12 -8.87
CA ILE A 237 24.47 3.89 -9.08
C ILE A 237 25.09 3.90 -10.49
N GLY A 238 24.31 4.27 -11.50
CA GLY A 238 24.75 4.32 -12.90
C GLY A 238 25.81 5.39 -13.17
N SER A 239 25.70 6.55 -12.52
CA SER A 239 26.67 7.65 -12.68
C SER A 239 28.03 7.30 -12.07
N LYS A 240 28.05 6.63 -10.90
CA LYS A 240 29.31 6.23 -10.27
C LYS A 240 29.98 5.05 -10.97
N ALA A 241 29.21 4.11 -11.53
CA ALA A 241 29.76 3.00 -12.32
C ALA A 241 30.54 3.45 -13.57
N LYS A 242 30.26 4.64 -14.13
CA LYS A 242 30.99 5.17 -15.30
C LYS A 242 32.35 5.78 -14.96
N ASN A 243 32.57 6.21 -13.72
CA ASN A 243 33.75 6.99 -13.34
C ASN A 243 34.90 6.15 -12.77
N SER A 244 34.98 4.84 -13.07
CA SER A 244 36.02 3.90 -12.60
C SER A 244 36.15 3.71 -11.08
N SER A 245 35.39 4.45 -10.29
CA SER A 245 35.22 4.24 -8.85
C SER A 245 34.06 3.27 -8.65
N THR A 246 34.34 2.09 -8.07
CA THR A 246 33.35 1.13 -7.60
C THR A 246 32.15 1.85 -6.96
N PRO A 247 30.89 1.49 -7.27
CA PRO A 247 29.73 2.14 -6.65
C PRO A 247 29.91 2.19 -5.14
N SER A 248 29.89 3.39 -4.56
CA SER A 248 30.10 3.54 -3.13
C SER A 248 28.98 2.80 -2.38
N SER A 249 29.32 1.66 -1.80
CA SER A 249 28.46 0.76 -1.05
C SER A 249 27.57 1.49 -0.01
N SER A 250 28.10 2.53 0.64
CA SER A 250 27.38 3.37 1.60
C SER A 250 26.21 4.15 0.96
N TRP A 251 26.37 4.61 -0.28
CA TRP A 251 25.33 5.35 -1.00
C TRP A 251 24.17 4.44 -1.42
N LEU A 252 24.49 3.21 -1.83
CA LEU A 252 23.49 2.19 -2.14
C LEU A 252 22.65 1.85 -0.90
N ALA A 253 23.30 1.69 0.26
CA ALA A 253 22.63 1.46 1.53
C ALA A 253 21.71 2.63 1.92
N PHE A 254 22.21 3.87 1.81
CA PHE A 254 21.45 5.08 2.13
C PHE A 254 20.14 5.17 1.34
N TRP A 255 20.20 5.08 0.01
CA TRP A 255 19.00 5.15 -0.82
C TRP A 255 18.11 3.91 -0.70
N GLY A 256 18.69 2.72 -0.51
CA GLY A 256 17.91 1.50 -0.28
C GLY A 256 17.04 1.58 0.98
N ILE A 257 17.57 2.11 2.08
CA ILE A 257 16.81 2.36 3.33
C ILE A 257 15.68 3.37 3.09
N ILE A 258 15.96 4.49 2.42
CA ILE A 258 14.96 5.52 2.15
C ILE A 258 13.83 4.97 1.26
N GLU A 259 14.18 4.29 0.16
CA GLU A 259 13.25 3.71 -0.82
C GLU A 259 12.28 2.74 -0.16
N THR A 260 12.81 1.75 0.56
CA THR A 260 12.00 0.74 1.25
C THR A 260 11.21 1.32 2.42
N GLY A 261 11.78 2.24 3.19
CA GLY A 261 11.07 2.92 4.28
C GLY A 261 9.87 3.72 3.78
N ILE A 262 10.07 4.50 2.71
CA ILE A 262 9.00 5.24 2.03
C ILE A 262 7.95 4.26 1.48
N ALA A 263 8.35 3.16 0.84
CA ALA A 263 7.41 2.16 0.32
C ALA A 263 6.54 1.55 1.43
N VAL A 264 7.11 1.20 2.59
CA VAL A 264 6.35 0.65 3.74
C VAL A 264 5.33 1.68 4.25
N ILE A 265 5.74 2.95 4.41
CA ILE A 265 4.85 4.04 4.83
C ILE A 265 3.69 4.17 3.85
N ILE A 266 4.01 4.23 2.56
CA ILE A 266 3.07 4.28 1.44
C ILE A 266 2.09 3.12 1.47
N GLY A 267 2.55 1.90 1.73
CA GLY A 267 1.70 0.71 1.86
C GLY A 267 0.70 0.82 3.02
N CYS A 268 0.99 1.62 4.05
CA CYS A 268 0.12 1.85 5.19
C CYS A 268 -0.91 2.97 4.97
N LEU A 269 -0.60 3.99 4.14
CA LEU A 269 -1.43 5.18 3.98
C LEU A 269 -2.85 4.91 3.46
N PRO A 270 -3.10 4.06 2.44
CA PRO A 270 -4.45 3.82 1.93
C PRO A 270 -5.38 3.19 2.97
N ALA A 271 -4.89 2.23 3.76
CA ALA A 271 -5.67 1.60 4.82
C ALA A 271 -6.02 2.62 5.93
N LEU A 272 -5.05 3.44 6.33
CA LEU A 272 -5.24 4.53 7.29
C LEU A 272 -6.28 5.54 6.77
N ALA A 273 -6.20 5.92 5.50
CA ALA A 273 -7.15 6.85 4.88
C ALA A 273 -8.58 6.28 4.84
N ILE A 274 -8.75 4.99 4.58
CA ILE A 274 -10.06 4.32 4.60
C ILE A 274 -10.64 4.32 6.02
N ILE A 275 -9.85 3.96 7.03
CA ILE A 275 -10.28 3.94 8.43
C ILE A 275 -10.65 5.35 8.90
N TYR A 276 -9.82 6.35 8.59
CA TYR A 276 -10.07 7.75 8.93
C TYR A 276 -11.35 8.30 8.27
N ARG A 277 -11.59 7.96 7.00
CA ARG A 277 -12.83 8.36 6.29
C ARG A 277 -14.07 7.71 6.90
N LYS A 278 -14.00 6.43 7.28
CA LYS A 278 -15.11 5.73 7.95
C LYS A 278 -15.51 6.43 9.26
N GLU A 279 -14.53 6.90 10.02
CA GLU A 279 -14.77 7.63 11.26
C GLU A 279 -15.39 9.01 11.04
N ARG A 280 -14.91 9.76 10.05
CA ARG A 280 -15.49 11.07 9.72
C ARG A 280 -16.96 10.96 9.27
N SER A 281 -17.29 9.92 8.51
CA SER A 281 -18.68 9.65 8.12
C SER A 281 -19.55 9.27 9.31
N ALA A 282 -19.07 8.42 10.22
CA ALA A 282 -19.79 8.03 11.44
C ALA A 282 -20.05 9.22 12.39
N ARG A 283 -19.07 10.13 12.53
CA ARG A 283 -19.25 11.36 13.32
C ARG A 283 -20.29 12.30 12.69
N ARG A 284 -20.35 12.39 11.36
CA ARG A 284 -21.35 13.22 10.65
C ARG A 284 -22.77 12.68 10.80
N THR A 285 -22.96 11.36 10.78
CA THR A 285 -24.29 10.76 11.02
C THR A 285 -24.73 10.95 12.47
N SER A 286 -23.80 10.88 13.43
CA SER A 286 -24.12 11.07 14.85
C SER A 286 -24.55 12.50 15.18
N PHE A 287 -24.01 13.52 14.50
CA PHE A 287 -24.39 14.92 14.73
C PHE A 287 -25.75 15.28 14.10
N LYS A 288 -26.13 14.62 12.99
CA LYS A 288 -27.41 14.85 12.33
C LYS A 288 -28.60 14.16 13.03
N GLY A 289 -28.33 13.14 13.84
CA GLY A 289 -29.35 12.42 14.62
C GLY A 289 -29.86 13.16 15.87
N TYR A 290 -29.10 14.14 16.38
CA TYR A 290 -29.54 14.95 17.53
C TYR A 290 -30.42 16.14 17.12
N SER A 291 -30.27 16.67 15.90
CA SER A 291 -31.09 17.81 15.44
C SER A 291 -32.48 17.42 14.93
N SER A 292 -32.81 16.13 14.81
CA SER A 292 -34.10 15.68 14.28
C SER A 292 -35.11 15.22 15.33
N MET A 293 -34.82 15.35 16.63
CA MET A 293 -35.75 15.03 17.72
C MET A 293 -36.46 16.24 18.34
N GLU A 294 -36.12 17.47 17.93
CA GLU A 294 -36.65 18.71 18.53
C GLU A 294 -37.71 19.42 17.66
N GLY A 295 -38.33 18.72 16.69
CA GLY A 295 -39.22 19.33 15.70
C GLY A 295 -40.65 18.77 15.60
N ASN A 296 -41.08 17.83 16.44
CA ASN A 296 -42.39 17.17 16.30
C ASN A 296 -43.26 17.16 17.57
N SER A 297 -43.06 18.15 18.44
CA SER A 297 -44.01 18.43 19.52
C SER A 297 -44.98 19.53 19.06
N HIS A 298 -46.28 19.32 19.29
CA HIS A 298 -47.38 20.29 19.10
C HIS A 298 -48.01 20.38 17.69
N LYS A 299 -49.06 19.56 17.41
CA LYS A 299 -50.28 19.93 16.65
C LYS A 299 -51.29 18.76 16.44
N ASP A 300 -51.66 18.05 17.50
CA ASP A 300 -52.91 17.26 17.48
C ASP A 300 -54.00 18.09 18.16
N THR A 301 -54.72 18.87 17.35
CA THR A 301 -55.88 19.67 17.79
C THR A 301 -57.12 18.94 17.29
N ILE A 302 -57.92 18.46 18.23
CA ILE A 302 -59.19 17.75 18.05
C ILE A 302 -60.27 18.74 17.58
N PRO A 303 -60.94 18.57 16.43
CA PRO A 303 -62.21 19.26 16.18
C PRO A 303 -63.36 18.35 16.60
N LEU A 304 -63.92 18.64 17.78
CA LEU A 304 -65.22 18.17 18.23
C LEU A 304 -66.28 19.03 17.52
N SER A 305 -67.20 18.45 16.75
CA SER A 305 -68.59 18.92 16.55
C SER A 305 -69.24 18.36 15.26
N ASN A 306 -70.49 17.93 15.41
CA ASN A 306 -71.54 17.71 14.39
C ASN A 306 -71.65 16.36 13.66
N ALA A 307 -72.44 15.45 14.25
CA ALA A 307 -73.40 14.63 13.49
C ALA A 307 -74.50 14.06 14.42
N PRO A 308 -75.77 14.51 14.31
CA PRO A 308 -76.90 13.85 14.95
C PRO A 308 -77.55 12.79 14.05
N SER A 309 -77.81 11.63 14.66
CA SER A 309 -78.98 10.73 14.54
C SER A 309 -79.75 10.66 13.21
N GLY A 310 -79.78 9.49 12.58
CA GLY A 310 -80.76 9.19 11.54
C GLY A 310 -80.63 7.86 10.80
N THR A 311 -80.99 6.76 11.46
CA THR A 311 -81.75 5.61 10.91
C THR A 311 -81.23 4.75 9.74
N ASN A 312 -81.16 3.45 10.05
CA ASN A 312 -81.49 2.26 9.22
C ASN A 312 -80.53 1.81 8.11
N GLY A 313 -79.92 0.64 8.30
CA GLY A 313 -79.32 -0.13 7.20
C GLY A 313 -78.41 -1.30 7.60
N ASN A 314 -79.01 -2.37 8.13
CA ASN A 314 -78.63 -3.79 8.07
C ASN A 314 -77.15 -4.26 8.09
N TRP A 315 -76.81 -4.88 9.23
CA TRP A 315 -76.20 -6.21 9.41
C TRP A 315 -75.54 -6.92 8.21
N VAL A 316 -74.22 -7.12 8.29
CA VAL A 316 -73.56 -8.40 7.97
C VAL A 316 -72.42 -8.63 8.98
N HIS A 317 -72.63 -9.61 9.86
CA HIS A 317 -71.61 -10.26 10.70
C HIS A 317 -70.85 -11.26 9.82
N ASN A 318 -69.53 -11.34 9.96
CA ASN A 318 -68.78 -12.59 9.79
C ASN A 318 -67.41 -12.47 10.47
N ASP A 319 -67.33 -13.05 11.65
CA ASP A 319 -66.11 -13.40 12.38
C ASP A 319 -65.51 -14.66 11.77
N VAL A 320 -64.25 -14.66 11.31
CA VAL A 320 -63.38 -15.84 11.35
C VAL A 320 -61.91 -15.42 11.52
N SER A 321 -61.45 -15.57 12.75
CA SER A 321 -60.14 -16.01 13.23
C SER A 321 -59.12 -16.50 12.18
N ALA A 322 -57.97 -15.82 12.09
CA ALA A 322 -56.69 -16.43 11.74
C ALA A 322 -55.53 -15.61 12.29
N SER A 323 -55.10 -15.98 13.50
CA SER A 323 -53.87 -15.53 14.14
C SER A 323 -52.64 -16.02 13.35
N THR A 324 -51.82 -15.10 12.88
CA THR A 324 -50.45 -15.39 12.42
C THR A 324 -49.46 -14.79 13.42
N PRO A 325 -48.53 -15.59 13.99
CA PRO A 325 -47.56 -15.09 14.96
C PRO A 325 -46.44 -14.29 14.29
N PRO A 326 -45.81 -13.33 14.99
CA PRO A 326 -44.73 -12.52 14.44
C PRO A 326 -43.45 -13.36 14.27
N PRO A 327 -42.61 -13.09 13.26
CA PRO A 327 -41.37 -13.83 13.09
C PRO A 327 -40.37 -13.45 14.19
N THR A 328 -39.86 -14.50 14.82
CA THR A 328 -38.85 -14.53 15.88
C THR A 328 -37.57 -13.80 15.46
N ALA A 329 -37.16 -12.85 16.29
CA ALA A 329 -35.91 -12.13 16.17
C ALA A 329 -34.70 -13.08 16.35
N SER A 330 -33.99 -13.37 15.27
CA SER A 330 -32.64 -13.94 15.32
C SER A 330 -31.61 -12.81 15.31
N LYS A 331 -30.87 -12.71 16.42
CA LYS A 331 -29.67 -11.88 16.56
C LYS A 331 -28.63 -12.31 15.51
N LEU A 332 -28.37 -11.47 14.51
CA LEU A 332 -27.10 -11.46 13.80
C LEU A 332 -26.60 -10.03 13.64
N ASN A 333 -25.38 -9.83 14.13
CA ASN A 333 -24.67 -8.56 14.20
C ASN A 333 -24.46 -7.93 12.81
N GLY A 334 -24.92 -6.69 12.67
CA GLY A 334 -24.10 -5.60 12.10
C GLY A 334 -24.03 -5.46 10.58
N ILE A 335 -24.72 -4.41 10.10
CA ILE A 335 -24.50 -3.65 8.86
C ILE A 335 -25.21 -4.20 7.61
N ALA A 336 -26.44 -3.73 7.38
CA ALA A 336 -27.06 -3.63 6.06
C ALA A 336 -27.03 -2.16 5.62
N VAL A 337 -26.45 -1.88 4.45
CA VAL A 337 -26.58 -0.59 3.75
C VAL A 337 -27.50 -0.84 2.57
N THR A 338 -28.76 -0.42 2.68
CA THR A 338 -29.69 -0.37 1.54
C THR A 338 -29.61 1.01 0.91
N GLN A 339 -29.13 1.08 -0.33
CA GLN A 339 -29.30 2.26 -1.17
C GLN A 339 -30.57 2.00 -2.00
N SER A 340 -31.67 2.67 -1.68
CA SER A 340 -32.86 2.70 -2.52
C SER A 340 -32.61 3.64 -3.70
N VAL A 341 -32.64 3.09 -4.91
CA VAL A 341 -32.77 3.87 -6.14
C VAL A 341 -34.27 4.04 -6.37
N ALA A 342 -34.78 5.26 -6.26
CA ALA A 342 -36.11 5.60 -6.75
C ALA A 342 -36.05 5.64 -8.28
N MET A 343 -36.79 4.76 -8.94
CA MET A 343 -37.15 4.93 -10.35
C MET A 343 -38.52 5.59 -10.36
N ASP A 344 -38.56 6.85 -10.77
CA ASP A 344 -39.82 7.54 -11.11
C ASP A 344 -40.33 6.92 -12.43
N GLU A 345 -41.35 6.07 -12.34
CA GLU A 345 -42.13 5.61 -13.48
C GLU A 345 -43.45 6.39 -13.49
N GLU A 346 -43.52 7.34 -14.41
CA GLU A 346 -44.66 8.25 -14.62
C GLU A 346 -45.83 7.49 -15.27
N TYR A 347 -46.82 7.10 -14.47
CA TYR A 347 -48.11 6.57 -14.93
C TYR A 347 -49.18 7.67 -14.92
N ASN A 348 -49.69 7.99 -16.12
CA ASN A 348 -50.77 8.96 -16.33
C ASN A 348 -52.03 8.24 -16.86
N PRO A 349 -53.11 8.10 -16.07
CA PRO A 349 -54.41 7.68 -16.57
C PRO A 349 -55.45 8.79 -16.40
N ARG A 350 -55.67 9.63 -17.42
CA ARG A 350 -56.88 10.47 -17.50
C ARG A 350 -57.36 10.62 -18.93
N ARG A 351 -58.44 9.92 -19.28
CA ARG A 351 -59.66 10.48 -19.90
C ARG A 351 -60.70 9.38 -20.18
N PRO A 352 -61.92 9.47 -19.61
CA PRO A 352 -63.13 8.90 -20.17
C PRO A 352 -63.95 9.97 -20.93
N GLY A 353 -64.75 9.55 -21.92
CA GLY A 353 -65.55 10.40 -22.81
C GLY A 353 -64.88 10.53 -24.18
N ARG A 354 -65.44 10.02 -25.28
CA ARG A 354 -66.83 9.99 -25.73
C ARG A 354 -67.04 8.85 -26.70
#